data_AF-A0A2Z6INH3-F1
#
_entry.id   AF-A0A2Z6INH3-F1
#
_cell.length_a   1.000
_cell.length_b   1.000
_cell.length_c   1.000
_cell.angle_alpha   90.00
_cell.angle_beta   90.00
_cell.angle_gamma   90.00
#
_symmetry.space_group_name_H-M   'P 1'
#
loop_
_entity.id
_entity.type
_entity.pdbx_description
1 polymer ?
#
loop_
_entity_poly.entity_id
_entity_poly.type
_entity_poly.pdbx_seq_one_letter_code
_entity_poly.pdbx_strand_id
1 'polypeptide(L)'
;MQLDRQWIAGQIPHQGSMHLLDAVERWDESTITCTATSHRWETLPLRAHGRLGAACGIEYAAQAMAVHGALLCPATERGDAAKVGYLISVRDVVLRVSRLDDIDGDLTITAEKLAGQHNLLYRFAVLGQGRVLLDGRAALLLDTNSSAAMYTPVALAEIRGSRMPKRALVTGGSGGIGAAICKKLAADGLQVIIHTHRNPEKAQALADSIIAAGGDAAVLAFDVTDAQATAAALRDELEAGPIQVLVNNAGIHDDAVFPALSARQWQGVIDVSLNGFFHVTQAVLMPMIRTRWGRIINITSVAALTGNRGQVNYSAAKGALHAATRSLALEVASRGITVNAVAPGIIATEMSANAFPIDAIAQMVPMKRAGRPEEVADLVGFLASEQAAYISGQIISINGAMA
;
A
#
# COMPACT_ATOMS: atom_id res chain seq x y z
N MET A 1 19.44 15.60 36.38
CA MET A 1 18.42 16.63 36.63
C MET A 1 17.12 16.06 36.13
N GLN A 2 16.11 15.92 37.00
CA GLN A 2 14.78 15.46 36.58
C GLN A 2 14.13 16.62 35.82
N LEU A 3 13.69 16.38 34.58
CA LEU A 3 13.04 17.41 33.76
C LEU A 3 11.53 17.21 33.87
N ASP A 4 10.83 18.23 34.34
CA ASP A 4 9.41 18.13 34.64
C ASP A 4 8.52 18.27 33.41
N ARG A 5 7.23 18.04 33.64
CA ARG A 5 6.15 18.14 32.66
C ARG A 5 6.13 19.52 31.96
N GLN A 6 6.44 20.60 32.65
CA GLN A 6 6.41 21.94 32.05
C GLN A 6 7.57 22.11 31.06
N TRP A 7 8.75 21.62 31.42
CA TRP A 7 9.91 21.65 30.54
C TRP A 7 9.68 20.79 29.28
N ILE A 8 9.14 19.58 29.44
CA ILE A 8 8.83 18.67 28.33
C ILE A 8 7.88 19.32 27.32
N ALA A 9 6.83 20.01 27.80
CA ALA A 9 5.85 20.68 26.95
C ALA A 9 6.44 21.76 26.03
N GLY A 10 7.63 22.28 26.37
CA GLY A 10 8.39 23.20 25.52
C GLY A 10 9.19 22.52 24.40
N GLN A 11 9.36 21.20 24.44
CA GLN A 11 10.19 20.43 23.50
C GLN A 11 9.39 19.64 22.45
N ILE A 12 8.09 19.44 22.70
CA ILE A 12 7.21 18.64 21.84
C ILE A 12 6.08 19.52 21.28
N PRO A 13 5.49 19.17 20.11
CA PRO A 13 4.44 19.97 19.49
C PRO A 13 3.08 19.83 20.21
N HIS A 14 2.93 18.82 21.06
CA HIS A 14 1.68 18.51 21.75
C HIS A 14 1.45 19.43 22.94
N GLN A 15 0.19 19.87 23.10
CA GLN A 15 -0.24 20.75 24.18
C GLN A 15 -1.46 20.16 24.91
N GLY A 16 -1.71 20.62 26.14
CA GLY A 16 -2.88 20.21 26.92
C GLY A 16 -2.90 18.71 27.23
N SER A 17 -4.05 18.06 27.02
CA SER A 17 -4.26 16.63 27.32
C SER A 17 -3.55 15.66 26.36
N MET A 18 -2.96 16.16 25.27
CA MET A 18 -2.09 15.38 24.37
C MET A 18 -0.62 15.36 24.83
N HIS A 19 -0.27 16.12 25.88
CA HIS A 19 1.00 15.96 26.53
C HIS A 19 0.94 14.72 27.45
N LEU A 20 1.70 13.67 27.14
CA LEU A 20 1.51 12.37 27.80
C LEU A 20 2.50 12.11 28.93
N LEU A 21 3.73 12.61 28.81
CA LEU A 21 4.81 12.37 29.76
C LEU A 21 4.71 13.26 30.99
N ASP A 22 5.10 12.75 32.15
CA ASP A 22 5.13 13.50 33.40
C ASP A 22 6.53 14.03 33.72
N ALA A 23 7.57 13.21 33.51
CA ALA A 23 8.94 13.62 33.74
C ALA A 23 9.94 12.83 32.89
N VAL A 24 11.12 13.42 32.65
CA VAL A 24 12.33 12.70 32.25
C VAL A 24 13.10 12.34 33.52
N GLU A 25 13.20 11.05 33.80
CA GLU A 25 13.90 10.52 34.97
C GLU A 25 15.41 10.52 34.76
N ARG A 26 15.84 10.01 33.59
CA ARG A 26 17.24 9.84 33.22
C ARG A 26 17.42 9.99 31.72
N TRP A 27 18.55 10.54 31.30
CA TRP A 27 18.96 10.56 29.91
C TRP A 27 20.48 10.70 29.78
N ASP A 28 21.02 10.27 28.66
CA ASP A 28 22.41 10.45 28.22
C ASP A 28 22.48 10.60 26.69
N GLU A 29 23.66 10.51 26.07
CA GLU A 29 23.81 10.65 24.61
C GLU A 29 23.06 9.58 23.78
N SER A 30 22.77 8.44 24.40
CA SER A 30 22.23 7.25 23.76
C SER A 30 20.86 6.85 24.30
N THR A 31 20.48 7.21 25.53
CA THR A 31 19.24 6.74 26.14
C THR A 31 18.41 7.84 26.79
N ILE A 32 17.11 7.62 26.87
CA ILE A 32 16.17 8.40 27.69
C ILE A 32 15.20 7.46 28.42
N THR A 33 14.83 7.84 29.63
CA THR A 33 13.77 7.21 30.43
C THR A 33 12.81 8.27 30.95
N CYS A 34 11.52 8.09 30.65
CA CYS A 34 10.44 8.98 31.08
C CYS A 34 9.37 8.22 31.86
N THR A 35 8.60 8.94 32.67
CA THR A 35 7.44 8.43 33.41
C THR A 35 6.15 9.04 32.88
N ALA A 36 5.03 8.29 32.98
CA ALA A 36 3.72 8.79 32.60
C ALA A 36 2.57 8.14 33.39
N THR A 37 1.58 8.95 33.74
CA THR A 37 0.34 8.57 34.43
C THR A 37 -0.91 8.83 33.58
N SER A 38 -0.74 9.46 32.42
CA SER A 38 -1.82 9.95 31.57
C SER A 38 -2.69 8.83 30.96
N HIS A 39 -2.21 7.58 30.94
CA HIS A 39 -2.99 6.43 30.49
C HIS A 39 -4.23 6.18 31.36
N ARG A 40 -4.24 6.68 32.60
CA ARG A 40 -5.36 6.54 33.55
C ARG A 40 -6.36 7.68 33.46
N TRP A 41 -6.10 8.72 32.68
CA TRP A 41 -7.00 9.86 32.58
C TRP A 41 -8.22 9.51 31.74
N GLU A 42 -9.42 9.71 32.29
CA GLU A 42 -10.68 9.50 31.57
C GLU A 42 -10.83 10.45 30.37
N THR A 43 -10.25 11.64 30.48
CA THR A 43 -10.31 12.71 29.45
C THR A 43 -9.20 12.61 28.39
N LEU A 44 -8.40 11.53 28.41
CA LEU A 44 -7.30 11.37 27.45
C LEU A 44 -7.83 11.27 26.01
N PRO A 45 -7.42 12.15 25.07
CA PRO A 45 -7.96 12.15 23.70
C PRO A 45 -7.67 10.89 22.89
N LEU A 46 -6.68 10.10 23.31
CA LEU A 46 -6.34 8.81 22.69
C LEU A 46 -7.35 7.70 23.00
N ARG A 47 -8.32 7.94 23.89
CA ARG A 47 -9.36 6.95 24.19
C ARG A 47 -10.40 6.87 23.07
N ALA A 48 -10.64 5.67 22.57
CA ALA A 48 -11.74 5.36 21.67
C ALA A 48 -12.81 4.60 22.45
N HIS A 49 -14.05 5.10 22.46
CA HIS A 49 -15.16 4.53 23.25
C HIS A 49 -14.80 4.30 24.73
N GLY A 50 -14.06 5.24 25.32
CA GLY A 50 -13.61 5.18 26.72
C GLY A 50 -12.45 4.22 26.99
N ARG A 51 -11.91 3.52 25.98
CA ARG A 51 -10.83 2.53 26.13
C ARG A 51 -9.52 3.02 25.53
N LEU A 52 -8.39 2.61 26.09
CA LEU A 52 -7.05 2.97 25.59
C LEU A 52 -6.30 1.73 25.10
N GLY A 53 -6.25 1.55 23.79
CA GLY A 53 -5.54 0.42 23.18
C GLY A 53 -4.02 0.43 23.42
N ALA A 54 -3.39 -0.73 23.44
CA ALA A 54 -1.95 -0.86 23.63
C ALA A 54 -1.12 -0.10 22.58
N ALA A 55 -1.61 -0.03 21.34
CA ALA A 55 -0.96 0.70 20.25
C ALA A 55 -0.77 2.20 20.56
N CYS A 56 -1.61 2.79 21.42
CA CYS A 56 -1.45 4.18 21.87
C CYS A 56 -0.13 4.40 22.62
N GLY A 57 0.52 3.35 23.11
CA GLY A 57 1.85 3.40 23.72
C GLY A 57 2.96 3.90 22.78
N ILE A 58 2.74 3.79 21.47
CA ILE A 58 3.65 4.35 20.47
C ILE A 58 3.74 5.87 20.60
N GLU A 59 2.64 6.55 20.95
CA GLU A 59 2.63 8.01 21.15
C GLU A 59 3.48 8.42 22.37
N TYR A 60 3.43 7.64 23.46
CA TYR A 60 4.28 7.86 24.64
C TYR A 60 5.77 7.73 24.26
N ALA A 61 6.12 6.70 23.49
CA ALA A 61 7.47 6.52 22.99
C ALA A 61 7.90 7.66 22.05
N ALA A 62 7.00 8.10 21.15
CA ALA A 62 7.26 9.20 20.23
C ALA A 62 7.62 10.49 20.97
N GLN A 63 6.86 10.84 22.02
CA GLN A 63 7.17 12.01 22.85
C GLN A 63 8.52 11.87 23.56
N ALA A 64 8.85 10.69 24.09
CA ALA A 64 10.14 10.48 24.76
C ALA A 64 11.32 10.64 23.78
N MET A 65 11.20 10.07 22.58
CA MET A 65 12.23 10.20 21.54
C MET A 65 12.37 11.64 21.02
N ALA A 66 11.26 12.38 20.90
CA ALA A 66 11.28 13.79 20.51
C ALA A 66 12.00 14.64 21.57
N VAL A 67 11.71 14.40 22.86
CA VAL A 67 12.40 15.03 23.98
C VAL A 67 13.91 14.71 23.96
N HIS A 68 14.27 13.44 23.74
CA HIS A 68 15.69 13.06 23.67
C HIS A 68 16.41 13.73 22.50
N GLY A 69 15.77 13.81 21.33
CA GLY A 69 16.29 14.57 20.20
C GLY A 69 16.57 16.04 20.51
N ALA A 70 15.66 16.70 21.24
CA ALA A 70 15.85 18.08 21.68
C ALA A 70 17.00 18.24 22.69
N LEU A 71 17.20 17.26 23.59
CA LEU A 71 18.31 17.24 24.54
C LEU A 71 19.67 17.04 23.87
N LEU A 72 19.73 16.25 22.80
CA LEU A 72 20.96 16.00 22.03
C LEU A 72 21.37 17.17 21.13
N CYS A 73 20.43 18.03 20.76
CA CYS A 73 20.67 19.21 19.91
C CYS A 73 20.22 20.49 20.62
N PRO A 74 20.92 20.95 21.67
CA PRO A 74 20.57 22.17 22.37
C PRO A 74 20.59 23.37 21.43
N ALA A 75 19.62 24.28 21.59
CA ALA A 75 19.50 25.49 20.79
C ALA A 75 20.84 26.25 20.74
N THR A 76 21.30 26.58 19.53
CA THR A 76 22.50 27.40 19.37
C THR A 76 22.22 28.84 19.84
N GLU A 77 23.26 29.57 20.27
CA GLU A 77 23.20 30.96 20.76
C GLU A 77 22.50 31.96 19.79
N ARG A 78 22.17 31.54 18.56
CA ARG A 78 21.44 32.31 17.56
C ARG A 78 19.91 32.28 17.68
N GLY A 79 19.35 31.61 18.68
CA GLY A 79 17.90 31.60 18.90
C GLY A 79 17.10 30.66 17.98
N ASP A 80 17.78 29.84 17.18
CA ASP A 80 17.16 28.73 16.46
C ASP A 80 16.91 27.59 17.44
N ALA A 81 15.72 27.58 18.05
CA ALA A 81 15.29 26.41 18.81
C ALA A 81 15.21 25.20 17.87
N ALA A 82 15.93 24.14 18.21
CA ALA A 82 15.72 22.83 17.58
C ALA A 82 14.28 22.41 17.88
N LYS A 83 13.44 22.37 16.86
CA LYS A 83 11.99 22.22 17.03
C LYS A 83 11.57 20.85 16.52
N VAL A 84 10.92 20.08 17.39
CA VAL A 84 10.00 18.99 17.03
C VAL A 84 10.59 17.86 16.17
N GLY A 85 10.85 16.72 16.81
CA GLY A 85 11.06 15.46 16.11
C GLY A 85 9.74 14.88 15.60
N TYR A 86 9.61 14.63 14.30
CA TYR A 86 8.45 13.95 13.71
C TYR A 86 8.71 12.45 13.58
N LEU A 87 7.78 11.64 14.04
CA LEU A 87 7.81 10.18 13.85
C LEU A 87 7.61 9.87 12.36
N ILE A 88 8.62 9.30 11.71
CA ILE A 88 8.60 8.96 10.27
C ILE A 88 8.16 7.52 10.04
N SER A 89 8.60 6.60 10.92
CA SER A 89 8.25 5.19 10.81
C SER A 89 8.38 4.48 12.15
N VAL A 90 7.59 3.43 12.32
CA VAL A 90 7.68 2.48 13.44
C VAL A 90 7.80 1.08 12.84
N ARG A 91 8.68 0.24 13.41
CA ARG A 91 8.97 -1.12 12.93
C ARG A 91 9.09 -2.07 14.12
N ASP A 92 8.92 -3.36 13.84
CA ASP A 92 9.12 -4.45 14.81
C ASP A 92 8.35 -4.24 16.12
N VAL A 93 7.14 -3.68 16.05
CA VAL A 93 6.32 -3.40 17.24
C VAL A 93 5.71 -4.69 17.75
N VAL A 94 6.01 -5.05 19.00
CA VAL A 94 5.41 -6.19 19.68
C VAL A 94 4.54 -5.70 20.82
N LEU A 95 3.22 -5.91 20.71
CA LEU A 95 2.26 -5.62 21.77
C LEU A 95 2.10 -6.86 22.64
N ARG A 96 2.38 -6.74 23.94
CA ARG A 96 2.24 -7.84 24.94
C ARG A 96 0.98 -7.72 25.78
N VAL A 97 0.26 -6.61 25.65
CA VAL A 97 -1.05 -6.36 26.25
C VAL A 97 -1.98 -5.80 25.18
N SER A 98 -3.29 -5.95 25.38
CA SER A 98 -4.27 -5.38 24.46
C SER A 98 -4.58 -3.91 24.76
N ARG A 99 -4.43 -3.49 26.02
CA ARG A 99 -4.88 -2.18 26.52
C ARG A 99 -3.91 -1.61 27.55
N LEU A 100 -3.71 -0.29 27.49
CA LEU A 100 -2.90 0.44 28.46
C LEU A 100 -3.72 0.84 29.68
N ASP A 101 -5.02 1.07 29.53
CA ASP A 101 -5.87 1.48 30.64
C ASP A 101 -6.25 0.32 31.58
N ASP A 102 -5.81 -0.90 31.29
CA ASP A 102 -5.87 -2.06 32.19
C ASP A 102 -4.58 -2.19 33.04
N ILE A 103 -3.61 -1.27 32.88
CA ILE A 103 -2.32 -1.32 33.57
C ILE A 103 -2.36 -0.51 34.86
N ASP A 104 -2.24 -1.22 35.97
CA ASP A 104 -2.07 -0.64 37.30
C ASP A 104 -0.68 0.00 37.44
N GLY A 105 -0.62 1.17 38.05
CA GLY A 105 0.63 1.91 38.26
C GLY A 105 1.13 2.67 37.02
N ASP A 106 2.28 3.32 37.16
CA ASP A 106 2.81 4.27 36.19
C ASP A 106 3.50 3.58 35.03
N LEU A 107 3.44 4.21 33.86
CA LEU A 107 4.18 3.78 32.69
C LEU A 107 5.61 4.30 32.78
N THR A 108 6.57 3.43 32.44
CA THR A 108 7.97 3.80 32.20
C THR A 108 8.25 3.67 30.71
N ILE A 109 8.71 4.75 30.09
CA ILE A 109 9.03 4.80 28.67
C ILE A 109 10.55 4.86 28.55
N THR A 110 11.14 3.92 27.81
CA THR A 110 12.58 3.90 27.53
C THR A 110 12.80 4.02 26.03
N ALA A 111 13.82 4.77 25.63
CA ALA A 111 14.27 4.80 24.25
C ALA A 111 15.81 4.85 24.18
N GLU A 112 16.37 4.06 23.27
CA GLU A 112 17.81 3.92 22.99
C GLU A 112 18.06 4.33 21.54
N LYS A 113 18.81 5.40 21.34
CA LYS A 113 19.28 5.88 20.04
C LYS A 113 20.32 4.92 19.49
N LEU A 114 19.98 4.26 18.39
CA LEU A 114 20.83 3.30 17.70
C LEU A 114 21.76 3.98 16.69
N ALA A 115 21.27 5.00 15.97
CA ALA A 115 22.03 5.66 14.90
C ALA A 115 21.42 7.03 14.50
N GLY A 116 22.22 7.83 13.79
CA GLY A 116 21.78 9.03 13.08
C GLY A 116 22.04 10.35 13.80
N GLN A 117 22.20 11.42 13.03
CA GLN A 117 22.29 12.80 13.54
C GLN A 117 21.00 13.60 13.26
N HIS A 118 20.47 13.52 12.04
CA HIS A 118 19.24 14.23 11.63
C HIS A 118 18.01 13.30 11.52
N ASN A 119 18.24 12.05 11.08
CA ASN A 119 17.27 10.96 11.09
C ASN A 119 17.66 10.00 12.22
N LEU A 120 17.07 10.20 13.39
CA LEU A 120 17.39 9.40 14.57
C LEU A 120 16.64 8.08 14.53
N LEU A 121 17.38 6.97 14.59
CA LEU A 121 16.80 5.64 14.75
C LEU A 121 16.86 5.24 16.22
N TYR A 122 15.73 4.83 16.77
CA TYR A 122 15.57 4.40 18.15
C TYR A 122 15.06 2.98 18.25
N ARG A 123 15.45 2.30 19.33
CA ARG A 123 14.70 1.20 19.94
C ARG A 123 13.93 1.78 21.13
N PHE A 124 12.67 1.41 21.32
CA PHE A 124 11.89 1.89 22.46
C PHE A 124 11.15 0.74 23.15
N ALA A 125 10.82 0.94 24.43
CA ALA A 125 9.92 0.07 25.18
C ALA A 125 9.07 0.90 26.15
N VAL A 126 7.81 0.50 26.29
CA VAL A 126 6.87 1.00 27.30
C VAL A 126 6.62 -0.12 28.29
N LEU A 127 6.83 0.17 29.56
CA LEU A 127 6.73 -0.77 30.66
C LEU A 127 5.64 -0.33 31.65
N GLY A 128 4.99 -1.30 32.28
CA GLY A 128 4.11 -1.12 33.43
C GLY A 128 4.53 -2.07 34.53
N GLN A 129 4.75 -1.55 35.75
CA GLN A 129 5.24 -2.35 36.89
C GLN A 129 6.49 -3.19 36.57
N GLY A 130 7.40 -2.66 35.75
CA GLY A 130 8.64 -3.34 35.33
C GLY A 130 8.48 -4.40 34.24
N ARG A 131 7.26 -4.63 33.72
CA ARG A 131 7.01 -5.56 32.61
C ARG A 131 6.87 -4.79 31.29
N VAL A 132 7.51 -5.28 30.23
CA VAL A 132 7.34 -4.70 28.88
C VAL A 132 5.92 -4.93 28.39
N LEU A 133 5.23 -3.84 28.07
CA LEU A 133 3.86 -3.82 27.54
C LEU A 133 3.87 -3.74 26.01
N LEU A 134 4.77 -2.90 25.48
CA LEU A 134 5.12 -2.87 24.07
C LEU A 134 6.57 -2.43 23.88
N ASP A 135 7.18 -2.86 22.80
CA ASP A 135 8.50 -2.41 22.35
C ASP A 135 8.56 -2.40 20.82
N GLY A 136 9.56 -1.73 20.28
CA GLY A 136 9.77 -1.68 18.84
C GLY A 136 10.93 -0.77 18.47
N ARG A 137 10.98 -0.39 17.19
CA ARG A 137 11.92 0.58 16.65
C ARG A 137 11.19 1.72 15.98
N ALA A 138 11.76 2.91 16.03
CA ALA A 138 11.18 4.09 15.42
C ALA A 138 12.24 4.98 14.80
N ALA A 139 11.90 5.62 13.69
CA ALA A 139 12.72 6.66 13.07
C ALA A 139 12.07 8.02 13.31
N LEU A 140 12.83 8.98 13.83
CA LEU A 140 12.43 10.38 14.00
C LEU A 140 13.24 11.27 13.06
N LEU A 141 12.56 12.22 12.41
CA LEU A 141 13.19 13.34 11.71
C LEU A 141 13.23 14.52 12.67
N LEU A 142 14.41 15.05 12.95
CA LEU A 142 14.52 16.34 13.63
C LEU A 142 14.33 17.46 12.60
N ASP A 143 13.43 18.42 12.87
CA ASP A 143 13.33 19.63 12.06
C ASP A 143 14.55 20.51 12.32
N THR A 144 15.52 20.45 11.42
CA THR A 144 16.58 21.45 11.34
C THR A 144 16.14 22.47 10.30
N ASN A 145 15.83 23.69 10.72
CA ASN A 145 15.55 24.83 9.85
C ASN A 145 16.77 25.17 8.98
N SER A 146 17.06 24.35 7.97
CA SER A 146 17.95 24.68 6.88
C SER A 146 17.36 24.11 5.59
N SER A 147 17.09 25.05 4.68
CA SER A 147 16.60 24.81 3.34
C SER A 147 17.34 23.68 2.64
N ALA A 148 16.57 22.77 2.04
CA ALA A 148 16.94 21.98 0.87
C ALA A 148 18.41 21.51 0.82
N ALA A 149 18.73 20.42 1.54
CA ALA A 149 19.96 19.67 1.30
C ALA A 149 19.64 18.26 0.79
N MET A 150 20.23 17.99 -0.37
CA MET A 150 20.07 16.85 -1.28
C MET A 150 19.97 15.47 -0.62
N TYR A 151 18.95 14.72 -1.05
CA TYR A 151 18.85 13.27 -0.87
C TYR A 151 20.05 12.58 -1.54
N THR A 152 20.89 11.93 -0.74
CA THR A 152 21.73 10.82 -1.23
C THR A 152 21.36 9.58 -0.41
N PRO A 153 20.71 8.56 -0.99
CA PRO A 153 20.43 7.33 -0.27
C PRO A 153 21.76 6.62 0.02
N VAL A 154 22.10 6.46 1.29
CA VAL A 154 23.10 5.46 1.68
C VAL A 154 22.49 4.10 1.39
N ALA A 155 23.19 3.32 0.57
CA ALA A 155 22.76 1.99 0.13
C ALA A 155 22.49 1.07 1.34
N LEU A 156 21.22 0.75 1.57
CA LEU A 156 20.76 -0.30 2.48
C LEU A 156 20.91 -1.66 1.78
N ALA A 157 22.13 -2.16 1.71
CA ALA A 157 22.35 -3.57 1.42
C ALA A 157 22.15 -4.37 2.72
N GLU A 158 21.06 -5.16 2.72
CA GLU A 158 20.87 -6.41 3.46
C GLU A 158 20.88 -6.38 5.01
N ILE A 159 19.69 -6.14 5.59
CA ILE A 159 19.26 -6.84 6.79
C ILE A 159 17.83 -7.36 6.53
N ARG A 160 17.72 -8.64 6.19
CA ARG A 160 16.44 -9.35 6.04
C ARG A 160 15.82 -9.56 7.43
N GLY A 161 14.90 -8.68 7.81
CA GLY A 161 14.05 -8.78 9.00
C GLY A 161 12.66 -8.24 8.71
N SER A 162 11.72 -9.15 8.47
CA SER A 162 10.25 -9.02 8.40
C SER A 162 9.66 -7.63 8.08
N ARG A 163 9.84 -7.16 6.85
CA ARG A 163 8.91 -6.18 6.26
C ARG A 163 7.62 -6.94 5.92
N MET A 164 6.49 -6.53 6.50
CA MET A 164 5.17 -7.05 6.10
C MET A 164 5.10 -7.07 4.57
N PRO A 165 4.72 -8.20 3.95
CA PRO A 165 4.68 -8.32 2.50
C PRO A 165 3.77 -7.23 1.94
N LYS A 166 4.17 -6.65 0.80
CA LYS A 166 3.31 -5.67 0.12
C LYS A 166 2.03 -6.39 -0.31
N ARG A 167 0.90 -5.70 -0.24
CA ARG A 167 -0.41 -6.28 -0.61
C ARG A 167 -0.79 -5.91 -2.04
N ALA A 168 -1.22 -6.89 -2.81
CA ALA A 168 -1.63 -6.75 -4.20
C ALA A 168 -3.11 -7.12 -4.38
N LEU A 169 -3.93 -6.21 -4.90
CA LEU A 169 -5.30 -6.50 -5.31
C LEU A 169 -5.35 -6.75 -6.82
N VAL A 170 -5.89 -7.90 -7.24
CA VAL A 170 -6.09 -8.22 -8.66
C VAL A 170 -7.58 -8.36 -8.94
N THR A 171 -8.16 -7.39 -9.66
CA THR A 171 -9.59 -7.46 -10.01
C THR A 171 -9.84 -8.49 -11.10
N GLY A 172 -10.88 -9.33 -10.96
CA GLY A 172 -11.08 -10.45 -11.88
C GLY A 172 -9.96 -11.48 -11.79
N GLY A 173 -9.33 -11.61 -10.61
CA GLY A 173 -8.14 -12.43 -10.36
C GLY A 173 -8.35 -13.92 -10.57
N SER A 174 -9.60 -14.40 -10.59
CA SER A 174 -9.93 -15.82 -10.87
C SER A 174 -10.03 -16.14 -12.37
N GLY A 175 -9.94 -15.14 -13.26
CA GLY A 175 -9.88 -15.33 -14.72
C GLY A 175 -8.52 -15.82 -15.20
N GLY A 176 -8.40 -16.24 -16.47
CA GLY A 176 -7.17 -16.84 -17.00
C GLY A 176 -5.91 -15.97 -16.84
N ILE A 177 -5.96 -14.71 -17.29
CA ILE A 177 -4.85 -13.75 -17.10
C ILE A 177 -4.69 -13.39 -15.62
N GLY A 178 -5.79 -13.09 -14.93
CA GLY A 178 -5.80 -12.73 -13.52
C GLY A 178 -5.12 -13.79 -12.64
N ALA A 179 -5.37 -15.07 -12.90
CA ALA A 179 -4.85 -16.17 -12.11
C ALA A 179 -3.32 -16.31 -12.28
N ALA A 180 -2.81 -16.12 -13.50
CA ALA A 180 -1.39 -16.09 -13.76
C ALA A 180 -0.71 -14.89 -13.07
N ILE A 181 -1.35 -13.72 -13.10
CA ILE A 181 -0.88 -12.52 -12.38
C ILE A 181 -0.84 -12.76 -10.87
N CYS A 182 -1.90 -13.33 -10.28
CA CYS A 182 -1.95 -13.66 -8.85
C CYS A 182 -0.80 -14.59 -8.45
N LYS A 183 -0.58 -15.67 -9.22
CA LYS A 183 0.52 -16.60 -8.96
C LYS A 183 1.88 -15.92 -9.05
N LYS A 184 2.10 -15.07 -10.07
CA LYS A 184 3.36 -14.34 -10.23
C LYS A 184 3.63 -13.38 -9.07
N LEU A 185 2.64 -12.57 -8.69
CA LEU A 185 2.78 -11.61 -7.59
C LEU A 185 3.01 -12.31 -6.25
N ALA A 186 2.34 -13.45 -6.00
CA ALA A 186 2.59 -14.25 -4.82
C ALA A 186 4.01 -14.84 -4.80
N ALA A 187 4.49 -15.35 -5.94
CA ALA A 187 5.86 -15.83 -6.08
C ALA A 187 6.91 -14.72 -5.89
N ASP A 188 6.55 -13.46 -6.18
CA ASP A 188 7.37 -12.28 -5.92
C ASP A 188 7.32 -11.80 -4.45
N GLY A 189 6.62 -12.54 -3.57
CA GLY A 189 6.57 -12.31 -2.13
C GLY A 189 5.53 -11.27 -1.69
N LEU A 190 4.51 -11.01 -2.52
CA LEU A 190 3.38 -10.16 -2.15
C LEU A 190 2.25 -11.00 -1.55
N GLN A 191 1.50 -10.42 -0.62
CA GLN A 191 0.19 -10.95 -0.24
C GLN A 191 -0.81 -10.61 -1.34
N VAL A 192 -1.49 -11.61 -1.90
CA VAL A 192 -2.37 -11.42 -3.06
C VAL A 192 -3.84 -11.52 -2.66
N ILE A 193 -4.57 -10.44 -2.90
CA ILE A 193 -6.02 -10.35 -2.72
C ILE A 193 -6.66 -10.61 -4.08
N ILE A 194 -7.29 -11.78 -4.20
CA ILE A 194 -7.90 -12.29 -5.41
C ILE A 194 -9.35 -11.81 -5.44
N HIS A 195 -9.62 -10.78 -6.24
CA HIS A 195 -10.99 -10.32 -6.40
C HIS A 195 -11.78 -11.18 -7.40
N THR A 196 -13.01 -11.51 -7.03
CA THR A 196 -14.00 -12.24 -7.85
C THR A 196 -15.40 -11.67 -7.64
N HIS A 197 -16.27 -11.80 -8.63
CA HIS A 197 -17.69 -11.50 -8.46
C HIS A 197 -18.50 -12.81 -8.51
N ARG A 198 -18.47 -13.50 -9.66
CA ARG A 198 -19.39 -14.62 -9.93
C ARG A 198 -18.90 -16.00 -9.53
N ASN A 199 -17.61 -16.17 -9.24
CA ASN A 199 -17.02 -17.48 -9.01
C ASN A 199 -16.08 -17.46 -7.79
N PRO A 200 -16.63 -17.42 -6.56
CA PRO A 200 -15.82 -17.46 -5.34
C PRO A 200 -15.09 -18.78 -5.18
N GLU A 201 -15.66 -19.90 -5.61
CA GLU A 201 -15.02 -21.23 -5.51
C GLU A 201 -13.74 -21.31 -6.35
N LYS A 202 -13.76 -20.81 -7.59
CA LYS A 202 -12.55 -20.74 -8.44
C LYS A 202 -11.49 -19.82 -7.84
N ALA A 203 -11.90 -18.73 -7.21
CA ALA A 203 -10.97 -17.82 -6.53
C ALA A 203 -10.35 -18.47 -5.29
N GLN A 204 -11.15 -19.22 -4.52
CA GLN A 204 -10.69 -19.94 -3.34
C GLN A 204 -9.71 -21.05 -3.71
N ALA A 205 -10.03 -21.87 -4.73
CA ALA A 205 -9.12 -22.89 -5.23
C ALA A 205 -7.78 -22.30 -5.70
N LEU A 206 -7.80 -21.10 -6.31
CA LEU A 206 -6.59 -20.37 -6.66
C LEU A 206 -5.81 -19.92 -5.42
N ALA A 207 -6.48 -19.34 -4.42
CA ALA A 207 -5.86 -18.95 -3.15
C ALA A 207 -5.19 -20.14 -2.47
N ASP A 208 -5.90 -21.26 -2.35
CA ASP A 208 -5.40 -22.50 -1.76
C ASP A 208 -4.17 -23.01 -2.51
N SER A 209 -4.17 -22.94 -3.85
CA SER A 209 -3.01 -23.34 -4.66
C SER A 209 -1.80 -22.44 -4.45
N ILE A 210 -2.00 -21.13 -4.22
CA ILE A 210 -0.92 -20.18 -3.93
C ILE A 210 -0.35 -20.45 -2.53
N ILE A 211 -1.23 -20.67 -1.54
CA ILE A 211 -0.84 -21.01 -0.17
C ILE A 211 -0.06 -22.32 -0.13
N ALA A 212 -0.52 -23.35 -0.86
CA ALA A 212 0.17 -24.63 -0.98
C ALA A 212 1.56 -24.50 -1.63
N ALA A 213 1.76 -23.49 -2.48
CA ALA A 213 3.05 -23.17 -3.08
C ALA A 213 3.94 -22.27 -2.17
N GLY A 214 3.50 -21.95 -0.95
CA GLY A 214 4.23 -21.13 0.02
C GLY A 214 4.00 -19.61 -0.10
N GLY A 215 3.02 -19.19 -0.91
CA GLY A 215 2.59 -17.80 -1.01
C GLY A 215 1.53 -17.40 0.03
N ASP A 216 1.13 -16.13 0.00
CA ASP A 216 0.06 -15.58 0.84
C ASP A 216 -1.05 -15.04 -0.06
N ALA A 217 -2.27 -15.54 0.12
CA ALA A 217 -3.42 -15.14 -0.68
C ALA A 217 -4.73 -15.16 0.10
N ALA A 218 -5.62 -14.21 -0.23
CA ALA A 218 -6.98 -14.13 0.29
C ALA A 218 -7.97 -13.86 -0.86
N VAL A 219 -9.23 -14.25 -0.67
CA VAL A 219 -10.30 -13.98 -1.63
C VAL A 219 -11.13 -12.79 -1.16
N LEU A 220 -11.46 -11.89 -2.08
CA LEU A 220 -12.35 -10.76 -1.83
C LEU A 220 -13.47 -10.74 -2.88
N ALA A 221 -14.72 -10.85 -2.43
CA ALA A 221 -15.86 -10.97 -3.34
C ALA A 221 -16.73 -9.71 -3.34
N PHE A 222 -16.90 -9.08 -4.50
CA PHE A 222 -17.84 -7.96 -4.70
C PHE A 222 -18.11 -7.73 -6.19
N ASP A 223 -19.11 -6.92 -6.52
CA ASP A 223 -19.33 -6.45 -7.89
C ASP A 223 -18.66 -5.09 -8.08
N VAL A 224 -17.67 -5.02 -8.99
CA VAL A 224 -16.97 -3.78 -9.34
C VAL A 224 -17.91 -2.73 -9.97
N THR A 225 -19.07 -3.13 -10.48
CA THR A 225 -20.06 -2.20 -11.04
C THR A 225 -20.87 -1.48 -9.95
N ASP A 226 -20.89 -2.01 -8.73
CA ASP A 226 -21.54 -1.40 -7.57
C ASP A 226 -20.52 -0.63 -6.72
N ALA A 227 -20.62 0.70 -6.76
CA ALA A 227 -19.75 1.61 -6.02
C ALA A 227 -19.85 1.41 -4.49
N GLN A 228 -21.04 1.15 -3.96
CA GLN A 228 -21.25 1.00 -2.51
C GLN A 228 -20.70 -0.33 -2.02
N ALA A 229 -20.98 -1.43 -2.75
CA ALA A 229 -20.44 -2.74 -2.43
C ALA A 229 -18.92 -2.76 -2.53
N THR A 230 -18.35 -2.13 -3.57
CA THR A 230 -16.90 -1.98 -3.74
C THR A 230 -16.27 -1.22 -2.57
N ALA A 231 -16.83 -0.06 -2.21
CA ALA A 231 -16.31 0.74 -1.10
C ALA A 231 -16.40 0.02 0.25
N ALA A 232 -17.49 -0.72 0.49
CA ALA A 232 -17.66 -1.50 1.70
C ALA A 232 -16.64 -2.64 1.80
N ALA A 233 -16.47 -3.43 0.74
CA ALA A 233 -15.53 -4.54 0.70
C ALA A 233 -14.07 -4.06 0.86
N LEU A 234 -13.70 -2.94 0.22
CA LEU A 234 -12.33 -2.42 0.29
C LEU A 234 -12.02 -1.71 1.61
N ARG A 235 -13.00 -1.12 2.30
CA ARG A 235 -12.77 -0.48 3.60
C ARG A 235 -12.21 -1.48 4.61
N ASP A 236 -12.89 -2.61 4.78
CA ASP A 236 -12.51 -3.64 5.74
C ASP A 236 -11.12 -4.22 5.38
N GLU A 237 -10.84 -4.39 4.09
CA GLU A 237 -9.53 -4.84 3.60
C GLU A 237 -8.42 -3.82 3.89
N LEU A 238 -8.71 -2.52 3.76
CA LEU A 238 -7.75 -1.44 3.99
C LEU A 238 -7.47 -1.18 5.48
N GLU A 239 -8.36 -1.60 6.39
CA GLU A 239 -8.09 -1.61 7.84
C GLU A 239 -6.96 -2.59 8.21
N ALA A 240 -6.86 -3.72 7.50
CA ALA A 240 -5.77 -4.68 7.68
C ALA A 240 -4.42 -4.18 7.11
N GLY A 241 -4.42 -3.13 6.28
CA GLY A 241 -3.22 -2.50 5.75
C GLY A 241 -3.38 -1.90 4.36
N PRO A 242 -2.37 -1.17 3.85
CA PRO A 242 -2.46 -0.54 2.54
C PRO A 242 -2.37 -1.59 1.42
N ILE A 243 -3.26 -1.49 0.42
CA ILE A 243 -3.07 -2.14 -0.88
C ILE A 243 -2.08 -1.28 -1.67
N GLN A 244 -0.93 -1.85 -2.00
CA GLN A 244 0.20 -1.13 -2.60
C GLN A 244 0.39 -1.47 -4.08
N VAL A 245 -0.11 -2.62 -4.51
CA VAL A 245 -0.20 -2.98 -5.93
C VAL A 245 -1.67 -3.18 -6.28
N LEU A 246 -2.16 -2.46 -7.29
CA LEU A 246 -3.48 -2.67 -7.87
C LEU A 246 -3.32 -3.11 -9.31
N VAL A 247 -3.91 -4.26 -9.65
CA VAL A 247 -4.05 -4.71 -11.02
C VAL A 247 -5.53 -4.66 -11.41
N ASN A 248 -5.88 -3.66 -12.22
CA ASN A 248 -7.21 -3.54 -12.79
C ASN A 248 -7.33 -4.48 -13.99
N ASN A 249 -7.68 -5.75 -13.72
CA ASN A 249 -7.82 -6.81 -14.71
C ASN A 249 -9.29 -7.16 -15.01
N ALA A 250 -10.24 -6.80 -14.14
CA ALA A 250 -11.66 -7.03 -14.38
C ALA A 250 -12.10 -6.44 -15.72
N GLY A 251 -12.88 -7.23 -16.45
CA GLY A 251 -13.36 -6.87 -17.77
C GLY A 251 -14.18 -8.01 -18.36
N ILE A 252 -15.11 -7.65 -19.23
CA ILE A 252 -15.90 -8.57 -20.04
C ILE A 252 -15.88 -8.09 -21.49
N HIS A 253 -16.16 -8.99 -22.42
CA HIS A 253 -16.48 -8.66 -23.79
C HIS A 253 -17.92 -9.12 -24.07
N ASP A 254 -18.65 -8.34 -24.88
CA ASP A 254 -20.02 -8.62 -25.26
C ASP A 254 -20.20 -8.04 -26.67
N ASP A 255 -19.83 -8.85 -27.65
CA ASP A 255 -19.46 -8.40 -28.98
C ASP A 255 -20.68 -8.37 -29.90
N ALA A 256 -20.83 -7.26 -30.63
CA ALA A 256 -21.81 -7.12 -31.69
C ALA A 256 -21.32 -6.06 -32.69
N VAL A 257 -21.63 -6.25 -33.97
CA VAL A 257 -21.47 -5.15 -34.94
C VAL A 257 -22.33 -3.97 -34.48
N PHE A 258 -21.80 -2.75 -34.65
CA PHE A 258 -22.38 -1.56 -34.00
C PHE A 258 -23.90 -1.36 -34.24
N PRO A 259 -24.46 -1.62 -35.44
CA PRO A 259 -25.91 -1.51 -35.65
C PRO A 259 -26.76 -2.49 -34.82
N ALA A 260 -26.19 -3.62 -34.41
CA ALA A 260 -26.85 -4.64 -33.58
C ALA A 260 -26.40 -4.58 -32.11
N LEU A 261 -25.51 -3.65 -31.76
CA LEU A 261 -25.00 -3.51 -30.40
C LEU A 261 -26.08 -2.85 -29.53
N SER A 262 -26.65 -3.63 -28.61
CA SER A 262 -27.67 -3.10 -27.71
C SER A 262 -27.07 -2.18 -26.64
N ALA A 263 -27.89 -1.27 -26.12
CA ALA A 263 -27.50 -0.39 -25.02
C ALA A 263 -27.02 -1.17 -23.78
N ARG A 264 -27.61 -2.34 -23.50
CA ARG A 264 -27.19 -3.21 -22.39
C ARG A 264 -25.78 -3.77 -22.59
N GLN A 265 -25.46 -4.24 -23.80
CA GLN A 265 -24.12 -4.76 -24.12
C GLN A 265 -23.06 -3.66 -24.08
N TRP A 266 -23.42 -2.46 -24.55
CA TRP A 266 -22.57 -1.27 -24.40
C TRP A 266 -22.31 -0.97 -22.93
N GLN A 267 -23.39 -0.76 -22.16
CA GLN A 267 -23.33 -0.33 -20.78
C GLN A 267 -22.59 -1.34 -19.89
N GLY A 268 -22.87 -2.64 -20.03
CA GLY A 268 -22.21 -3.67 -19.24
C GLY A 268 -20.69 -3.72 -19.41
N VAL A 269 -20.19 -3.56 -20.64
CA VAL A 269 -18.74 -3.55 -20.91
C VAL A 269 -18.06 -2.30 -20.32
N ILE A 270 -18.71 -1.14 -20.45
CA ILE A 270 -18.23 0.13 -19.88
C ILE A 270 -18.24 0.07 -18.35
N ASP A 271 -19.31 -0.40 -17.74
CA ASP A 271 -19.44 -0.45 -16.28
C ASP A 271 -18.40 -1.34 -15.64
N VAL A 272 -18.21 -2.57 -16.15
CA VAL A 272 -17.24 -3.50 -15.58
C VAL A 272 -15.80 -3.00 -15.77
N SER A 273 -15.47 -2.48 -16.95
CA SER A 273 -14.09 -2.17 -17.30
C SER A 273 -13.64 -0.78 -16.87
N LEU A 274 -14.49 0.24 -17.04
CA LEU A 274 -14.15 1.64 -16.80
C LEU A 274 -14.68 2.14 -15.46
N ASN A 275 -15.96 1.93 -15.17
CA ASN A 275 -16.51 2.35 -13.87
C ASN A 275 -15.94 1.48 -12.73
N GLY A 276 -15.78 0.18 -12.97
CA GLY A 276 -15.08 -0.72 -12.05
C GLY A 276 -13.63 -0.30 -11.77
N PHE A 277 -12.89 0.16 -12.79
CA PHE A 277 -11.58 0.78 -12.59
C PHE A 277 -11.66 1.97 -11.63
N PHE A 278 -12.62 2.87 -11.84
CA PHE A 278 -12.77 4.06 -11.01
C PHE A 278 -13.11 3.69 -9.56
N HIS A 279 -14.12 2.84 -9.34
CA HIS A 279 -14.56 2.45 -7.99
C HIS A 279 -13.43 1.83 -7.16
N VAL A 280 -12.63 0.94 -7.75
CA VAL A 280 -11.54 0.28 -7.04
C VAL A 280 -10.33 1.19 -6.87
N THR A 281 -9.91 1.87 -7.95
CA THR A 281 -8.70 2.70 -7.93
C THR A 281 -8.83 3.88 -6.97
N GLN A 282 -10.00 4.52 -6.93
CA GLN A 282 -10.26 5.66 -6.05
C GLN A 282 -10.14 5.29 -4.57
N ALA A 283 -10.66 4.11 -4.18
CA ALA A 283 -10.64 3.65 -2.80
C ALA A 283 -9.22 3.35 -2.28
N VAL A 284 -8.33 2.80 -3.12
CA VAL A 284 -6.98 2.38 -2.69
C VAL A 284 -5.92 3.50 -2.81
N LEU A 285 -6.25 4.61 -3.48
CA LEU A 285 -5.25 5.63 -3.84
C LEU A 285 -4.68 6.37 -2.63
N MET A 286 -5.53 6.79 -1.70
CA MET A 286 -5.08 7.55 -0.52
C MET A 286 -4.10 6.77 0.37
N PRO A 287 -4.33 5.47 0.67
CA PRO A 287 -3.32 4.62 1.29
C PRO A 287 -1.96 4.58 0.56
N MET A 288 -1.95 4.47 -0.78
CA MET A 288 -0.70 4.53 -1.56
C MET A 288 0.00 5.89 -1.43
N ILE A 289 -0.77 6.99 -1.48
CA ILE A 289 -0.23 8.36 -1.34
C ILE A 289 0.42 8.55 0.03
N ARG A 290 -0.23 8.09 1.10
CA ARG A 290 0.28 8.18 2.47
C ARG A 290 1.57 7.37 2.66
N THR A 291 1.63 6.19 2.05
CA THR A 291 2.81 5.31 2.12
C THR A 291 3.90 5.68 1.12
N ARG A 292 3.64 6.65 0.24
CA ARG A 292 4.55 7.17 -0.79
C ARG A 292 5.10 6.08 -1.72
N TRP A 293 4.33 5.00 -1.90
CA TRP A 293 4.68 3.88 -2.75
C TRP A 293 3.40 3.23 -3.27
N GLY A 294 3.33 3.03 -4.58
CA GLY A 294 2.23 2.31 -5.20
C GLY A 294 2.51 1.91 -6.63
N ARG A 295 1.84 0.86 -7.09
CA ARG A 295 1.87 0.41 -8.48
C ARG A 295 0.44 0.15 -8.94
N ILE A 296 -0.03 0.89 -9.94
CA ILE A 296 -1.33 0.68 -10.57
C ILE A 296 -1.08 0.18 -11.98
N ILE A 297 -1.55 -1.03 -12.29
CA ILE A 297 -1.40 -1.68 -13.59
C ILE A 297 -2.80 -1.95 -14.17
N ASN A 298 -3.10 -1.33 -15.29
CA ASN A 298 -4.40 -1.47 -15.96
C ASN A 298 -4.27 -2.47 -17.12
N ILE A 299 -4.99 -3.59 -17.05
CA ILE A 299 -5.01 -4.56 -18.14
C ILE A 299 -6.01 -4.10 -19.20
N THR A 300 -5.49 -3.79 -20.38
CA THR A 300 -6.22 -3.30 -21.53
C THR A 300 -6.25 -4.35 -22.63
N SER A 301 -6.09 -3.95 -23.90
CA SER A 301 -6.11 -4.87 -25.04
C SER A 301 -5.51 -4.19 -26.26
N VAL A 302 -4.97 -4.97 -27.18
CA VAL A 302 -4.63 -4.52 -28.54
C VAL A 302 -5.83 -3.89 -29.26
N ALA A 303 -7.07 -4.32 -28.93
CA ALA A 303 -8.29 -3.72 -29.47
C ALA A 303 -8.43 -2.23 -29.12
N ALA A 304 -7.83 -1.77 -28.02
CA ALA A 304 -7.80 -0.34 -27.68
C ALA A 304 -6.84 0.48 -28.58
N LEU A 305 -5.87 -0.17 -29.23
CA LEU A 305 -4.88 0.47 -30.10
C LEU A 305 -5.34 0.46 -31.55
N THR A 306 -5.79 -0.70 -32.04
CA THR A 306 -6.12 -0.91 -33.46
C THR A 306 -7.61 -0.89 -33.75
N GLY A 307 -8.44 -0.97 -32.72
CA GLY A 307 -9.84 -1.39 -32.85
C GLY A 307 -9.95 -2.89 -33.12
N ASN A 308 -11.18 -3.41 -32.96
CA ASN A 308 -11.55 -4.73 -33.45
C ASN A 308 -13.01 -4.74 -33.90
N ARG A 309 -13.31 -5.43 -35.00
CA ARG A 309 -14.67 -5.47 -35.57
C ARG A 309 -15.61 -6.15 -34.58
N GLY A 310 -16.75 -5.52 -34.30
CA GLY A 310 -17.73 -6.02 -33.33
C GLY A 310 -17.45 -5.65 -31.87
N GLN A 311 -16.36 -4.91 -31.62
CA GLN A 311 -15.90 -4.59 -30.26
C GLN A 311 -15.81 -3.08 -30.03
N VAL A 312 -16.78 -2.30 -30.52
CA VAL A 312 -16.76 -0.83 -30.33
C VAL A 312 -16.86 -0.47 -28.84
N ASN A 313 -17.75 -1.13 -28.10
CA ASN A 313 -17.86 -1.02 -26.64
C ASN A 313 -16.54 -1.38 -25.93
N TYR A 314 -15.95 -2.53 -26.25
CA TYR A 314 -14.74 -3.01 -25.60
C TYR A 314 -13.52 -2.15 -25.93
N SER A 315 -13.35 -1.76 -27.19
CA SER A 315 -12.27 -0.86 -27.63
C SER A 315 -12.40 0.51 -26.99
N ALA A 316 -13.62 1.05 -26.89
CA ALA A 316 -13.89 2.31 -26.18
C ALA A 316 -13.54 2.22 -24.69
N ALA A 317 -14.00 1.17 -24.00
CA ALA A 317 -13.72 0.96 -22.59
C ALA A 317 -12.21 0.83 -22.31
N LYS A 318 -11.50 -0.01 -23.08
CA LYS A 318 -10.06 -0.23 -22.90
C LYS A 318 -9.21 0.96 -23.38
N GLY A 319 -9.66 1.72 -24.38
CA GLY A 319 -9.03 2.98 -24.80
C GLY A 319 -9.17 4.08 -23.75
N ALA A 320 -10.33 4.17 -23.08
CA ALA A 320 -10.53 5.09 -21.96
C ALA A 320 -9.54 4.81 -20.81
N LEU A 321 -9.24 3.54 -20.54
CA LEU A 321 -8.19 3.17 -19.57
C LEU A 321 -6.80 3.66 -19.97
N HIS A 322 -6.47 3.76 -21.27
CA HIS A 322 -5.20 4.36 -21.70
C HIS A 322 -5.14 5.86 -21.37
N ALA A 323 -6.23 6.59 -21.56
CA ALA A 323 -6.32 8.00 -21.21
C ALA A 323 -6.23 8.19 -19.68
N ALA A 324 -7.02 7.43 -18.92
CA ALA A 324 -7.02 7.47 -17.45
C ALA A 324 -5.64 7.10 -16.86
N THR A 325 -4.95 6.12 -17.45
CA THR A 325 -3.58 5.73 -17.05
C THR A 325 -2.62 6.92 -17.14
N ARG A 326 -2.63 7.65 -18.27
CA ARG A 326 -1.73 8.79 -18.49
C ARG A 326 -2.06 9.95 -17.55
N SER A 327 -3.33 10.30 -17.41
CA SER A 327 -3.75 11.40 -16.52
C SER A 327 -3.40 11.08 -15.07
N LEU A 328 -3.78 9.91 -14.56
CA LEU A 328 -3.51 9.54 -13.18
C LEU A 328 -2.01 9.44 -12.89
N ALA A 329 -1.20 8.94 -13.83
CA ALA A 329 0.26 8.91 -13.69
C ALA A 329 0.86 10.29 -13.38
N LEU A 330 0.38 11.35 -14.04
CA LEU A 330 0.85 12.72 -13.83
C LEU A 330 0.52 13.21 -12.41
N GLU A 331 -0.68 12.91 -11.92
CA GLU A 331 -1.15 13.34 -10.61
C GLU A 331 -0.34 12.73 -9.47
N VAL A 332 0.04 11.45 -9.61
CA VAL A 332 0.56 10.65 -8.49
C VAL A 332 2.08 10.40 -8.54
N ALA A 333 2.75 10.76 -9.64
CA ALA A 333 4.20 10.56 -9.80
C ALA A 333 5.02 11.16 -8.64
N SER A 334 4.68 12.38 -8.22
CA SER A 334 5.34 13.07 -7.10
C SER A 334 5.18 12.38 -5.74
N ARG A 335 4.34 11.35 -5.67
CA ARG A 335 4.04 10.52 -4.49
C ARG A 335 4.70 9.14 -4.55
N GLY A 336 5.58 8.87 -5.52
CA GLY A 336 6.27 7.58 -5.64
C GLY A 336 5.39 6.44 -6.16
N ILE A 337 4.27 6.80 -6.82
CA ILE A 337 3.30 5.87 -7.39
C ILE A 337 3.47 5.88 -8.90
N THR A 338 3.51 4.69 -9.52
CA THR A 338 3.49 4.56 -10.98
C THR A 338 2.15 4.03 -11.46
N VAL A 339 1.69 4.51 -12.61
CA VAL A 339 0.46 4.04 -13.24
C VAL A 339 0.76 3.67 -14.69
N ASN A 340 0.57 2.41 -15.05
CA ASN A 340 0.85 1.91 -16.40
C ASN A 340 -0.30 1.04 -16.90
N ALA A 341 -0.39 0.85 -18.21
CA ALA A 341 -1.28 -0.11 -18.83
C ALA A 341 -0.49 -1.19 -19.54
N VAL A 342 -0.99 -2.42 -19.48
CA VAL A 342 -0.53 -3.53 -20.32
C VAL A 342 -1.62 -3.77 -21.36
N ALA A 343 -1.24 -3.87 -22.64
CA ALA A 343 -2.15 -4.11 -23.76
C ALA A 343 -1.85 -5.48 -24.39
N PRO A 344 -2.46 -6.56 -23.88
CA PRO A 344 -2.27 -7.90 -24.46
C PRO A 344 -2.90 -8.01 -25.85
N GLY A 345 -2.27 -8.83 -26.69
CA GLY A 345 -2.88 -9.33 -27.93
C GLY A 345 -3.76 -10.55 -27.67
N ILE A 346 -3.76 -11.49 -28.60
CA ILE A 346 -4.43 -12.79 -28.41
C ILE A 346 -3.63 -13.61 -27.39
N ILE A 347 -4.23 -13.85 -26.22
CA ILE A 347 -3.66 -14.68 -25.14
C ILE A 347 -4.44 -15.98 -25.03
N ALA A 348 -3.77 -17.11 -24.88
CA ALA A 348 -4.39 -18.42 -24.66
C ALA A 348 -4.97 -18.52 -23.24
N THR A 349 -6.29 -18.42 -23.12
CA THR A 349 -7.05 -18.54 -21.88
C THR A 349 -8.22 -19.50 -22.12
N GLU A 350 -8.90 -19.98 -21.07
CA GLU A 350 -10.13 -20.77 -21.22
C GLU A 350 -11.16 -20.08 -22.15
N MET A 351 -11.22 -18.75 -22.13
CA MET A 351 -12.13 -17.93 -22.94
C MET A 351 -11.75 -17.85 -24.43
N SER A 352 -10.46 -18.04 -24.76
CA SER A 352 -9.93 -17.91 -26.13
C SER A 352 -9.45 -19.24 -26.73
N ALA A 353 -9.28 -20.29 -25.92
CA ALA A 353 -8.75 -21.59 -26.34
C ALA A 353 -9.56 -22.26 -27.46
N ASN A 354 -10.86 -21.93 -27.56
CA ASN A 354 -11.75 -22.43 -28.61
C ASN A 354 -12.21 -21.34 -29.60
N ALA A 355 -11.75 -20.09 -29.44
CA ALA A 355 -12.25 -18.96 -30.22
C ALA A 355 -11.66 -18.91 -31.63
N PHE A 356 -10.41 -19.37 -31.81
CA PHE A 356 -9.73 -19.35 -33.10
C PHE A 356 -8.92 -20.64 -33.33
N PRO A 357 -9.01 -21.24 -34.53
CA PRO A 357 -8.07 -22.27 -34.96
C PRO A 357 -6.62 -21.77 -34.90
N ILE A 358 -5.67 -22.65 -34.61
CA ILE A 358 -4.23 -22.32 -34.53
C ILE A 358 -3.75 -21.62 -35.81
N ASP A 359 -4.19 -22.08 -36.97
CA ASP A 359 -3.82 -21.50 -38.27
C ASP A 359 -4.32 -20.05 -38.42
N ALA A 360 -5.51 -19.74 -37.91
CA ALA A 360 -6.05 -18.38 -37.92
C ALA A 360 -5.23 -17.46 -37.01
N ILE A 361 -4.81 -17.94 -35.84
CA ILE A 361 -3.91 -17.20 -34.94
C ILE A 361 -2.56 -16.96 -35.63
N ALA A 362 -2.01 -17.95 -36.34
CA ALA A 362 -0.75 -17.81 -37.05
C ALA A 362 -0.80 -16.81 -38.23
N GLN A 363 -1.99 -16.59 -38.79
CA GLN A 363 -2.22 -15.56 -39.80
C GLN A 363 -2.35 -14.16 -39.17
N MET A 364 -3.05 -14.04 -38.04
CA MET A 364 -3.30 -12.76 -37.38
C MET A 364 -2.11 -12.24 -36.56
N VAL A 365 -1.32 -13.13 -35.96
CA VAL A 365 -0.20 -12.76 -35.08
C VAL A 365 1.13 -12.96 -35.81
N PRO A 366 1.96 -11.92 -35.97
CA PRO A 366 3.27 -12.05 -36.62
C PRO A 366 4.19 -13.08 -35.98
N MET A 367 4.20 -13.20 -34.64
CA MET A 367 4.92 -14.24 -33.90
C MET A 367 4.33 -15.65 -34.02
N LYS A 368 3.29 -15.85 -34.84
CA LYS A 368 2.69 -17.14 -35.22
C LYS A 368 2.06 -17.96 -34.10
N ARG A 369 1.78 -17.36 -32.96
CA ARG A 369 1.14 -18.02 -31.80
C ARG A 369 0.38 -17.02 -30.94
N ALA A 370 -0.53 -17.54 -30.12
CA ALA A 370 -1.07 -16.78 -29.00
C ALA A 370 0.01 -16.58 -27.92
N GLY A 371 -0.09 -15.47 -27.20
CA GLY A 371 0.66 -15.26 -25.96
C GLY A 371 0.16 -16.19 -24.84
N ARG A 372 0.99 -16.45 -23.85
CA ARG A 372 0.59 -17.18 -22.64
C ARG A 372 0.20 -16.21 -21.52
N PRO A 373 -0.78 -16.55 -20.65
CA PRO A 373 -1.10 -15.74 -19.48
C PRO A 373 0.11 -15.39 -18.62
N GLU A 374 1.07 -16.31 -18.51
CA GLU A 374 2.31 -16.14 -17.76
C GLU A 374 3.19 -15.04 -18.35
N GLU A 375 3.21 -14.87 -19.68
CA GLU A 375 3.99 -13.79 -20.32
C GLU A 375 3.42 -12.41 -19.97
N VAL A 376 2.08 -12.31 -19.85
CA VAL A 376 1.43 -11.09 -19.33
C VAL A 376 1.75 -10.91 -17.85
N ALA A 377 1.69 -11.98 -17.06
CA ALA A 377 1.98 -11.95 -15.64
C ALA A 377 3.42 -11.51 -15.35
N ASP A 378 4.41 -11.96 -16.13
CA ASP A 378 5.81 -11.57 -15.98
C ASP A 378 6.02 -10.06 -16.18
N LEU A 379 5.37 -9.47 -17.19
CA LEU A 379 5.40 -8.02 -17.39
C LEU A 379 4.71 -7.29 -16.23
N VAL A 380 3.58 -7.79 -15.74
CA VAL A 380 2.88 -7.20 -14.59
C VAL A 380 3.74 -7.27 -13.33
N GLY A 381 4.39 -8.41 -13.06
CA GLY A 381 5.31 -8.58 -11.95
C GLY A 381 6.50 -7.62 -12.03
N PHE A 382 7.08 -7.44 -13.22
CA PHE A 382 8.12 -6.44 -13.46
C PHE A 382 7.63 -5.02 -13.14
N LEU A 383 6.46 -4.63 -13.66
CA LEU A 383 5.86 -3.30 -13.41
C LEU A 383 5.48 -3.10 -11.94
N ALA A 384 5.12 -4.16 -11.23
CA ALA A 384 4.83 -4.12 -9.80
C ALA A 384 6.09 -4.01 -8.92
N SER A 385 7.28 -4.22 -9.49
CA SER A 385 8.55 -4.24 -8.74
C SER A 385 9.17 -2.84 -8.55
N GLU A 386 10.25 -2.78 -7.77
CA GLU A 386 11.11 -1.58 -7.67
C GLU A 386 11.89 -1.32 -8.96
N GLN A 387 12.12 -2.34 -9.81
CA GLN A 387 12.90 -2.21 -11.04
C GLN A 387 12.20 -1.32 -12.07
N ALA A 388 10.87 -1.23 -12.02
CA ALA A 388 10.07 -0.40 -12.91
C ALA A 388 9.76 1.00 -12.32
N ALA A 389 10.45 1.44 -11.26
CA ALA A 389 10.11 2.68 -10.54
C ALA A 389 10.11 3.96 -11.40
N TYR A 390 10.77 3.95 -12.56
CA TYR A 390 10.82 5.08 -13.50
C TYR A 390 9.92 4.92 -14.73
N ILE A 391 9.09 3.86 -14.76
CA ILE A 391 8.13 3.61 -15.83
C ILE A 391 6.75 4.04 -15.31
N SER A 392 6.20 5.14 -15.83
CA SER A 392 4.86 5.62 -15.49
C SER A 392 4.20 6.28 -16.71
N GLY A 393 2.88 6.22 -16.79
CA GLY A 393 2.07 6.71 -17.90
C GLY A 393 2.20 5.90 -19.19
N GLN A 394 2.85 4.74 -19.15
CA GLN A 394 3.13 3.94 -20.35
C GLN A 394 1.99 3.00 -20.68
N ILE A 395 1.77 2.81 -21.98
CA ILE A 395 0.90 1.76 -22.53
C ILE A 395 1.83 0.75 -23.20
N ILE A 396 1.99 -0.41 -22.59
CA ILE A 396 2.98 -1.40 -23.02
C ILE A 396 2.26 -2.57 -23.69
N SER A 397 2.52 -2.76 -24.97
CA SER A 397 1.93 -3.83 -25.77
C SER A 397 2.65 -5.16 -25.54
N ILE A 398 1.88 -6.21 -25.28
CA ILE A 398 2.34 -7.62 -25.25
C ILE A 398 1.45 -8.43 -26.21
N ASN A 399 1.66 -8.18 -27.50
CA ASN A 399 0.70 -8.55 -28.54
C ASN A 399 1.31 -9.38 -29.69
N GLY A 400 2.54 -9.88 -29.55
CA GLY A 400 3.17 -10.67 -30.62
C GLY A 400 3.44 -9.88 -31.90
N ALA A 401 3.67 -8.57 -31.77
CA ALA A 401 3.87 -7.60 -32.85
C ALA A 401 2.62 -7.31 -33.73
N MET A 402 1.41 -7.51 -33.20
CA MET A 402 0.17 -7.21 -33.92
C MET A 402 -0.09 -5.72 -34.17
N ALA A 403 0.43 -4.84 -33.30
CA ALA A 403 0.18 -3.39 -33.33
C ALA A 403 1.39 -2.62 -32.81
#